data_AF-A0A1Q3UKF5-F1
#
_entry.id   AF-A0A1Q3UKF5-F1
#
_cell.length_a   1.000
_cell.length_b   1.000
_cell.length_c   1.000
_cell.angle_alpha   90.00
_cell.angle_beta   90.00
_cell.angle_gamma   90.00
#
_symmetry.space_group_name_H-M   'P 1'
#
loop_
_entity.id
_entity.type
_entity.pdbx_description
1 polymer ?
#
loop_
_entity_poly.entity_id
_entity_poly.type
_entity_poly.pdbx_seq_one_letter_code
_entity_poly.pdbx_strand_id
1 'polypeptide(L)'
;MSYTVPISTESERFEEHLKQDGNKRLLFSAPFGAGKTFFLEEIFKAHKDYLTVTLQPTDYSVSSNTDVFELIKYDVLTQIFERFSDYLDLNETDFNDLLLAQSFVLNKLDFYNLAKSALKAFMPEAESLDSVKEGISKLIADYQNNKKDLTSTDEDAVVNYLVDIRMQRGSPREFDFFTAKIKEYLNKIRESSEKEVVLIIDDLDRLDAEHIFRIFNIFTAHNDSRFETNKFSFDKVILICDINTVENLFHHKYGEKAEFHGYIDKFYSQSIFFLTTRNF
;
A
#
# COMPACT_ATOMS: atom_id res chain seq x y z
N MET A 1 22.48 -23.75 24.88
CA MET A 1 22.81 -22.45 25.53
C MET A 1 22.02 -21.38 24.81
N SER A 2 21.12 -20.69 25.51
CA SER A 2 20.35 -19.57 24.95
C SER A 2 21.23 -18.33 25.05
N TYR A 3 21.81 -17.87 23.95
CA TYR A 3 22.53 -16.60 23.91
C TYR A 3 21.50 -15.47 23.88
N THR A 4 21.50 -14.63 24.91
CA THR A 4 20.72 -13.39 24.96
C THR A 4 21.47 -12.35 24.14
N VAL A 5 20.91 -11.90 23.02
CA VAL A 5 21.49 -10.80 22.24
C VAL A 5 21.00 -9.47 22.83
N PRO A 6 21.89 -8.53 23.19
CA PRO A 6 21.49 -7.21 23.69
C PRO A 6 20.64 -6.45 22.67
N ILE A 7 19.67 -5.65 23.14
CA ILE A 7 18.79 -4.82 22.27
C ILE A 7 19.61 -3.89 21.37
N SER A 8 20.69 -3.30 21.88
CA SER A 8 21.58 -2.44 21.08
C SER A 8 22.19 -3.19 19.88
N THR A 9 22.51 -4.47 20.06
CA THR A 9 23.04 -5.34 19.00
C THR A 9 21.96 -5.73 18.00
N GLU A 10 20.72 -5.94 18.45
CA GLU A 10 19.59 -6.18 17.54
C GLU A 10 19.22 -4.93 16.73
N SER A 11 19.33 -3.74 17.33
CA SER A 11 19.11 -2.46 16.66
C SER A 11 20.11 -2.24 15.55
N GLU A 12 21.41 -2.39 15.83
CA GLU A 12 22.47 -2.31 14.81
C GLU A 12 22.25 -3.31 13.67
N ARG A 13 21.91 -4.57 13.99
CA ARG A 13 21.63 -5.60 12.99
C ARG A 13 20.43 -5.24 12.12
N PHE A 14 19.38 -4.68 12.72
CA PHE A 14 18.20 -4.25 11.97
C PHE A 14 18.49 -3.04 11.10
N GLU A 15 19.27 -2.08 11.57
CA GLU A 15 19.70 -0.92 10.79
C GLU A 15 20.52 -1.30 9.58
N GLU A 16 21.50 -2.20 9.77
CA GLU A 16 22.27 -2.76 8.66
C GLU A 16 21.35 -3.43 7.65
N HIS A 17 20.41 -4.25 8.12
CA HIS A 17 19.43 -4.91 7.27
C HIS A 17 18.54 -3.91 6.52
N LEU A 18 18.07 -2.85 7.19
CA LEU A 18 17.23 -1.79 6.60
C LEU A 18 17.96 -1.02 5.50
N LYS A 19 19.26 -0.76 5.68
CA LYS A 19 20.11 0.02 4.76
C LYS A 19 20.69 -0.80 3.61
N GLN A 20 20.49 -2.11 3.57
CA GLN A 20 20.93 -2.95 2.45
C GLN A 20 20.38 -2.45 1.12
N ASP A 21 21.25 -2.37 0.13
CA ASP A 21 20.86 -1.93 -1.22
C ASP A 21 19.79 -2.86 -1.81
N GLY A 22 18.80 -2.26 -2.47
CA GLY A 22 17.63 -2.97 -2.98
C GLY A 22 16.69 -3.57 -1.92
N ASN A 23 16.95 -3.42 -0.62
CA ASN A 23 16.05 -3.91 0.45
C ASN A 23 14.85 -2.97 0.64
N LYS A 24 13.90 -3.06 -0.31
CA LYS A 24 12.65 -2.27 -0.33
C LYS A 24 11.46 -3.03 0.26
N ARG A 25 11.55 -4.36 0.40
CA ARG A 25 10.52 -5.21 1.02
C ARG A 25 11.14 -6.04 2.12
N LEU A 26 10.75 -5.76 3.35
CA LEU A 26 11.27 -6.42 4.53
C LEU A 26 10.17 -7.29 5.13
N LEU A 27 10.51 -8.52 5.49
CA LEU A 27 9.67 -9.35 6.35
C LEU A 27 10.34 -9.41 7.72
N PHE A 28 9.67 -8.82 8.71
CA PHE A 28 10.14 -8.76 10.08
C PHE A 28 9.40 -9.82 10.90
N SER A 29 10.11 -10.86 11.31
CA SER A 29 9.54 -12.02 11.97
C SER A 29 9.90 -12.08 13.45
N ALA A 30 8.89 -12.24 14.30
CA ALA A 30 9.09 -12.64 15.69
C ALA A 30 7.81 -13.24 16.28
N PRO A 31 7.90 -14.09 17.33
CA PRO A 31 6.73 -14.62 18.01
C PRO A 31 5.79 -13.54 18.56
N PHE A 32 4.53 -13.91 18.80
CA PHE A 32 3.58 -13.05 19.50
C PHE A 32 4.12 -12.62 20.87
N GLY A 33 3.95 -11.35 21.24
CA GLY A 33 4.44 -10.79 22.50
C GLY A 33 5.95 -10.47 22.54
N ALA A 34 6.71 -10.70 21.46
CA ALA A 34 8.14 -10.39 21.38
C ALA A 34 8.46 -8.88 21.17
N GLY A 35 7.52 -7.98 21.45
CA GLY A 35 7.72 -6.53 21.38
C GLY A 35 8.13 -5.99 20.00
N LYS A 36 7.65 -6.61 18.90
CA LYS A 36 7.94 -6.21 17.51
C LYS A 36 7.65 -4.73 17.25
N THR A 37 6.44 -4.30 17.58
CA THR A 37 5.96 -2.92 17.44
C THR A 37 6.87 -1.96 18.21
N PHE A 38 7.12 -2.24 19.49
CA PHE A 38 7.98 -1.42 20.34
C PHE A 38 9.40 -1.30 19.78
N PHE A 39 9.99 -2.42 19.35
CA PHE A 39 11.33 -2.42 18.75
C PHE A 39 11.41 -1.49 17.52
N LEU A 40 10.46 -1.62 16.58
CA LEU A 40 10.45 -0.79 15.38
C LEU A 40 10.14 0.68 15.68
N GLU A 41 9.24 0.96 16.62
CA GLU A 41 9.00 2.34 17.07
C GLU A 41 10.27 3.00 17.61
N GLU A 42 11.03 2.30 18.45
CA GLU A 42 12.28 2.84 19.01
C GLU A 42 13.34 3.05 17.92
N ILE A 43 13.45 2.13 16.96
CA ILE A 43 14.31 2.31 15.77
C ILE A 43 13.91 3.57 15.00
N PHE A 44 12.67 3.69 14.58
CA PHE A 44 12.25 4.80 13.72
C PHE A 44 12.18 6.15 14.46
N LYS A 45 12.03 6.16 15.80
CA LYS A 45 12.22 7.37 16.62
C LYS A 45 13.69 7.81 16.65
N ALA A 46 14.64 6.87 16.65
CA ALA A 46 16.07 7.18 16.68
C ALA A 46 16.60 7.64 15.31
N HIS A 47 16.04 7.14 14.19
CA HIS A 47 16.50 7.42 12.84
C HIS A 47 15.66 8.48 12.13
N LYS A 48 16.15 9.71 12.12
CA LYS A 48 15.45 10.86 11.54
C LYS A 48 15.37 10.84 10.01
N ASP A 49 16.10 9.96 9.34
CA ASP A 49 16.12 9.81 7.88
C ASP A 49 14.84 9.16 7.33
N TYR A 50 13.99 8.63 8.22
CA TYR A 50 12.77 7.92 7.88
C TYR A 50 11.52 8.64 8.42
N LEU A 51 10.45 8.57 7.65
CA LEU A 51 9.07 8.85 8.08
C LEU A 51 8.26 7.56 7.97
N THR A 52 7.36 7.30 8.91
CA THR A 52 6.62 6.03 8.96
C THR A 52 5.11 6.22 8.80
N VAL A 53 4.51 5.43 7.90
CA VAL A 53 3.07 5.16 7.87
C VAL A 53 2.86 3.78 8.46
N THR A 54 2.00 3.64 9.48
CA THR A 54 1.76 2.34 10.13
C THR A 54 0.31 1.92 9.94
N LEU A 55 0.10 0.68 9.48
CA LEU A 55 -1.20 0.04 9.35
C LEU A 55 -1.31 -1.09 10.36
N GLN A 56 -2.46 -1.17 11.03
CA GLN A 56 -2.81 -2.27 11.91
C GLN A 56 -4.03 -2.97 11.30
N PRO A 57 -3.81 -4.01 10.49
CA PRO A 57 -4.84 -4.59 9.63
C PRO A 57 -5.81 -5.48 10.42
N THR A 58 -5.76 -5.50 11.75
CA THR A 58 -6.65 -6.30 12.61
C THR A 58 -8.12 -5.98 12.37
N ASP A 59 -8.42 -4.75 11.96
CA ASP A 59 -9.77 -4.28 11.64
C ASP A 59 -10.26 -4.81 10.28
N TYR A 60 -9.41 -5.51 9.52
CA TYR A 60 -9.74 -6.10 8.22
C TYR A 60 -10.28 -7.53 8.38
N SER A 61 -10.23 -8.12 9.58
CA SER A 61 -10.49 -9.55 9.80
C SER A 61 -11.89 -10.01 9.38
N VAL A 62 -12.86 -9.10 9.34
CA VAL A 62 -14.27 -9.39 8.97
C VAL A 62 -14.65 -8.88 7.58
N SER A 63 -13.69 -8.35 6.83
CA SER A 63 -13.93 -7.62 5.57
C SER A 63 -13.79 -8.54 4.34
N SER A 64 -14.55 -8.27 3.27
CA SER A 64 -14.37 -9.00 2.00
C SER A 64 -13.13 -8.54 1.22
N ASN A 65 -12.72 -9.28 0.19
CA ASN A 65 -11.50 -8.99 -0.60
C ASN A 65 -11.45 -7.57 -1.15
N THR A 66 -12.56 -7.10 -1.72
CA THR A 66 -12.67 -5.73 -2.23
C THR A 66 -12.59 -4.71 -1.10
N ASP A 67 -13.16 -5.03 0.05
CA ASP A 67 -13.17 -4.13 1.20
C ASP A 67 -11.77 -3.98 1.81
N VAL A 68 -10.93 -5.03 1.85
CA VAL A 68 -9.54 -4.94 2.35
C VAL A 68 -8.71 -3.94 1.55
N PHE A 69 -8.91 -3.87 0.23
CA PHE A 69 -8.16 -2.94 -0.62
C PHE A 69 -8.54 -1.47 -0.37
N GLU A 70 -9.84 -1.22 -0.18
CA GLU A 70 -10.35 0.11 0.16
C GLU A 70 -9.95 0.52 1.58
N LEU A 71 -9.96 -0.41 2.55
CA LEU A 71 -9.52 -0.17 3.92
C LEU A 71 -8.04 0.22 3.98
N ILE A 72 -7.17 -0.47 3.23
CA ILE A 72 -5.75 -0.10 3.14
C ILE A 72 -5.59 1.32 2.59
N LYS A 73 -6.31 1.69 1.52
CA LYS A 73 -6.26 3.05 0.97
C LYS A 73 -6.71 4.09 2.00
N TYR A 74 -7.81 3.81 2.68
CA TYR A 74 -8.36 4.67 3.71
C TYR A 74 -7.39 4.88 4.88
N ASP A 75 -6.82 3.81 5.42
CA ASP A 75 -5.89 3.90 6.54
C ASP A 75 -4.60 4.60 6.14
N VAL A 76 -4.08 4.33 4.93
CA VAL A 76 -2.90 5.05 4.40
C VAL A 76 -3.17 6.54 4.28
N LEU A 77 -4.30 6.94 3.69
CA LEU A 77 -4.68 8.36 3.58
C LEU A 77 -4.85 9.01 4.95
N THR A 78 -5.51 8.31 5.87
CA THR A 78 -5.71 8.79 7.24
C THR A 78 -4.38 9.03 7.93
N GLN A 79 -3.46 8.05 7.89
CA GLN A 79 -2.11 8.21 8.44
C GLN A 79 -1.33 9.35 7.77
N ILE A 80 -1.47 9.52 6.46
CA ILE A 80 -0.81 10.60 5.73
C ILE A 80 -1.31 11.96 6.22
N PHE A 81 -2.62 12.16 6.31
CA PHE A 81 -3.17 13.45 6.72
C PHE A 81 -2.94 13.74 8.21
N GLU A 82 -3.01 12.74 9.08
CA GLU A 82 -2.78 12.91 10.51
C GLU A 82 -1.32 13.26 10.83
N ARG A 83 -0.37 12.72 10.08
CA ARG A 83 1.07 12.82 10.41
C ARG A 83 1.84 13.79 9.53
N PHE A 84 1.38 14.02 8.30
CA PHE A 84 2.16 14.72 7.28
C PHE A 84 1.41 15.91 6.66
N SER A 85 0.33 16.39 7.27
CA SER A 85 -0.40 17.59 6.80
C SER A 85 0.51 18.78 6.53
N ASP A 86 1.53 18.97 7.37
CA ASP A 86 2.47 20.08 7.29
C ASP A 86 3.37 20.03 6.05
N TYR A 87 3.51 18.86 5.42
CA TYR A 87 4.30 18.66 4.20
C TYR A 87 3.47 18.81 2.91
N LEU A 88 2.14 18.90 3.02
CA LEU A 88 1.23 18.72 1.88
C LEU A 88 0.58 20.00 1.37
N ASP A 89 0.69 21.12 2.10
CA ASP A 89 0.01 22.40 1.82
C ASP A 89 -1.46 22.16 1.40
N LEU A 90 -2.19 21.45 2.28
CA LEU A 90 -3.50 20.91 1.99
C LEU A 90 -4.50 22.02 1.66
N ASN A 91 -5.23 21.87 0.56
CA ASN A 91 -6.32 22.76 0.18
C ASN A 91 -7.69 22.11 0.41
N GLU A 92 -8.78 22.85 0.13
CA GLU A 92 -10.15 22.34 0.29
C GLU A 92 -10.43 21.04 -0.50
N THR A 93 -9.71 20.81 -1.61
CA THR A 93 -9.87 19.60 -2.43
C THR A 93 -9.26 18.36 -1.77
N ASP A 94 -8.15 18.51 -1.06
CA ASP A 94 -7.52 17.39 -0.33
C ASP A 94 -8.34 16.95 0.88
N PHE A 95 -9.02 17.90 1.56
CA PHE A 95 -9.94 17.57 2.65
C PHE A 95 -11.18 16.84 2.13
N ASN A 96 -11.67 17.23 0.95
CA ASN A 96 -12.71 16.47 0.28
C ASN A 96 -12.24 15.04 0.00
N ASP A 97 -11.03 14.82 -0.51
CA ASP A 97 -10.50 13.48 -0.80
C ASP A 97 -10.51 12.55 0.44
N LEU A 98 -10.20 13.07 1.63
CA LEU A 98 -10.33 12.30 2.88
C LEU A 98 -11.78 11.94 3.22
N LEU A 99 -12.72 12.90 3.10
CA LEU A 99 -14.15 12.64 3.27
C LEU A 99 -14.69 11.65 2.23
N LEU A 100 -14.19 11.73 1.00
CA LEU A 100 -14.51 10.78 -0.07
C LEU A 100 -14.02 9.37 0.34
N ALA A 101 -12.77 9.22 0.75
CA ALA A 101 -12.23 7.93 1.22
C ALA A 101 -13.03 7.35 2.41
N GLN A 102 -13.40 8.18 3.38
CA GLN A 102 -14.29 7.78 4.49
C GLN A 102 -15.65 7.29 3.99
N SER A 103 -16.27 8.02 3.05
CA SER A 103 -17.58 7.66 2.52
C SER A 103 -17.57 6.32 1.76
N PHE A 104 -16.48 6.00 1.06
CA PHE A 104 -16.28 4.72 0.37
C PHE A 104 -16.25 3.52 1.32
N VAL A 105 -15.60 3.68 2.48
CA VAL A 105 -15.52 2.63 3.50
C VAL A 105 -16.83 2.49 4.26
N LEU A 106 -17.48 3.61 4.60
CA LEU A 106 -18.66 3.63 5.48
C LEU A 106 -19.98 3.34 4.76
N ASN A 107 -20.12 3.56 3.44
CA ASN A 107 -21.35 3.32 2.70
C ASN A 107 -21.10 2.84 1.26
N LYS A 108 -21.66 1.68 0.88
CA LYS A 108 -21.73 1.19 -0.52
C LYS A 108 -22.68 1.98 -1.45
N LEU A 109 -22.99 3.24 -1.14
CA LEU A 109 -23.82 4.18 -1.92
C LEU A 109 -23.24 5.59 -1.67
N ASP A 110 -23.03 6.49 -2.63
CA ASP A 110 -23.61 6.68 -3.95
C ASP A 110 -22.54 7.39 -4.81
N PHE A 111 -21.85 6.62 -5.67
CA PHE A 111 -20.73 7.07 -6.53
C PHE A 111 -21.05 8.33 -7.35
N TYR A 112 -22.33 8.59 -7.58
CA TYR A 112 -22.87 9.70 -8.37
C TYR A 112 -22.62 11.08 -7.75
N ASN A 113 -22.89 11.27 -6.45
CA ASN A 113 -22.64 12.55 -5.78
C ASN A 113 -21.13 12.80 -5.59
N LEU A 114 -20.37 11.72 -5.51
CA LEU A 114 -18.93 11.68 -5.29
C LEU A 114 -18.14 12.02 -6.58
N ALA A 115 -18.51 11.44 -7.73
CA ALA A 115 -17.94 11.81 -9.03
C ALA A 115 -18.16 13.30 -9.33
N LYS A 116 -19.36 13.81 -9.02
CA LYS A 116 -19.73 15.23 -9.17
C LYS A 116 -18.87 16.17 -8.32
N SER A 117 -18.46 15.73 -7.14
CA SER A 117 -17.67 16.54 -6.18
C SER A 117 -16.19 16.59 -6.59
N ALA A 118 -15.60 15.44 -6.93
CA ALA A 118 -14.23 15.34 -7.43
C ALA A 118 -14.05 16.12 -8.75
N LEU A 119 -15.04 16.11 -9.64
CA LEU A 119 -14.99 16.87 -10.90
C LEU A 119 -15.06 18.39 -10.70
N LYS A 120 -15.79 18.87 -9.69
CA LYS A 120 -15.87 20.31 -9.39
C LYS A 120 -14.55 20.87 -8.85
N ALA A 121 -13.79 20.03 -8.16
CA ALA A 121 -12.44 20.35 -7.66
C ALA A 121 -11.39 20.40 -8.79
N PHE A 122 -11.51 19.53 -9.80
CA PHE A 122 -10.59 19.47 -10.94
C PHE A 122 -10.99 20.38 -12.12
N MET A 123 -12.27 20.72 -12.27
CA MET A 123 -12.83 21.54 -13.37
C MET A 123 -13.99 22.41 -12.85
N PRO A 124 -13.71 23.60 -12.28
CA PRO A 124 -14.71 24.43 -11.61
C PRO A 124 -15.80 25.02 -12.53
N GLU A 125 -15.65 24.94 -13.85
CA GLU A 125 -16.55 25.54 -14.87
C GLU A 125 -17.56 24.53 -15.49
N ALA A 126 -17.58 23.26 -15.06
CA ALA A 126 -18.47 22.26 -15.64
C ALA A 126 -19.88 22.29 -15.01
N GLU A 127 -20.86 22.83 -15.73
CA GLU A 127 -22.24 23.02 -15.23
C GLU A 127 -23.22 21.83 -15.46
N SER A 128 -22.88 20.79 -16.25
CA SER A 128 -23.84 19.70 -16.54
C SER A 128 -23.24 18.28 -16.67
N LEU A 129 -24.05 17.25 -16.39
CA LEU A 129 -23.65 15.83 -16.39
C LEU A 129 -23.23 15.28 -17.77
N ASP A 130 -23.73 15.85 -18.87
CA ASP A 130 -23.31 15.48 -20.22
C ASP A 130 -21.90 16.03 -20.52
N SER A 131 -21.55 17.20 -19.97
CA SER A 131 -20.21 17.78 -20.04
C SER A 131 -19.17 17.00 -19.22
N VAL A 132 -19.61 16.21 -18.23
CA VAL A 132 -18.76 15.32 -17.41
C VAL A 132 -18.36 14.07 -18.19
N LYS A 133 -19.32 13.44 -18.87
CA LYS A 133 -19.02 12.35 -19.80
C LYS A 133 -18.17 12.85 -20.96
N GLU A 134 -18.46 14.03 -21.48
CA GLU A 134 -17.62 14.71 -22.48
C GLU A 134 -16.26 15.14 -21.96
N GLY A 135 -16.08 15.43 -20.67
CA GLY A 135 -14.80 15.85 -20.08
C GLY A 135 -13.87 14.67 -19.83
N ILE A 136 -14.40 13.57 -19.30
CA ILE A 136 -13.67 12.30 -19.18
C ILE A 136 -13.44 11.70 -20.57
N SER A 137 -14.44 11.73 -21.45
CA SER A 137 -14.27 11.29 -22.83
C SER A 137 -13.41 12.25 -23.65
N LYS A 138 -13.30 13.54 -23.32
CA LYS A 138 -12.31 14.48 -23.89
C LYS A 138 -10.93 14.23 -23.34
N LEU A 139 -10.74 13.90 -22.06
CA LEU A 139 -9.41 13.56 -21.55
C LEU A 139 -8.91 12.24 -22.17
N ILE A 140 -9.81 11.26 -22.32
CA ILE A 140 -9.58 10.04 -23.08
C ILE A 140 -9.39 10.38 -24.57
N ALA A 141 -10.22 11.23 -25.15
CA ALA A 141 -10.17 11.59 -26.56
C ALA A 141 -9.00 12.52 -26.88
N ASP A 142 -8.49 13.33 -25.97
CA ASP A 142 -7.33 14.22 -26.15
C ASP A 142 -6.04 13.44 -25.95
N TYR A 143 -6.06 12.42 -25.09
CA TYR A 143 -5.05 11.36 -25.08
C TYR A 143 -5.07 10.54 -26.39
N GLN A 144 -6.26 10.26 -26.96
CA GLN A 144 -6.43 9.62 -28.28
C GLN A 144 -6.17 10.58 -29.46
N ASN A 145 -6.39 11.89 -29.32
CA ASN A 145 -6.22 12.92 -30.35
C ASN A 145 -4.77 13.38 -30.44
N ASN A 146 -3.99 13.28 -29.36
CA ASN A 146 -2.53 13.28 -29.46
C ASN A 146 -1.98 11.99 -30.10
N LYS A 147 -2.87 11.04 -30.40
CA LYS A 147 -2.63 9.80 -31.17
C LYS A 147 -3.40 9.77 -32.50
N LYS A 148 -4.01 10.89 -32.94
CA LYS A 148 -4.93 10.95 -34.10
C LYS A 148 -4.28 10.80 -35.49
N ASP A 149 -3.16 10.10 -35.57
CA ASP A 149 -2.65 9.54 -36.82
C ASP A 149 -2.67 8.01 -36.84
N LEU A 150 -3.43 7.35 -35.94
CA LEU A 150 -3.54 5.88 -35.95
C LEU A 150 -5.00 5.44 -35.98
N THR A 151 -5.37 4.86 -37.12
CA THR A 151 -6.65 4.24 -37.45
C THR A 151 -7.06 3.19 -36.43
N SER A 152 -8.35 3.16 -36.05
CA SER A 152 -8.95 2.17 -35.15
C SER A 152 -8.62 0.75 -35.61
N THR A 153 -7.84 0.04 -34.79
CA THR A 153 -7.30 -1.31 -35.05
C THR A 153 -7.37 -2.13 -33.75
N ASP A 154 -7.00 -3.41 -33.79
CA ASP A 154 -6.90 -4.31 -32.63
C ASP A 154 -6.19 -3.70 -31.41
N GLU A 155 -5.39 -2.66 -31.59
CA GLU A 155 -4.73 -1.87 -30.55
C GLU A 155 -5.70 -1.18 -29.57
N ASP A 156 -6.83 -0.65 -30.04
CA ASP A 156 -7.80 0.03 -29.16
C ASP A 156 -8.51 -0.96 -28.22
N ALA A 157 -8.78 -2.17 -28.71
CA ALA A 157 -9.32 -3.26 -27.90
C ALA A 157 -8.31 -3.71 -26.83
N VAL A 158 -7.03 -3.78 -27.19
CA VAL A 158 -5.94 -4.07 -26.24
C VAL A 158 -5.81 -2.98 -25.18
N VAL A 159 -5.88 -1.70 -25.56
CA VAL A 159 -5.82 -0.58 -24.61
C VAL A 159 -7.00 -0.62 -23.64
N ASN A 160 -8.23 -0.82 -24.14
CA ASN A 160 -9.42 -0.90 -23.28
C ASN A 160 -9.32 -2.08 -22.30
N TYR A 161 -8.89 -3.26 -22.76
CA TYR A 161 -8.65 -4.41 -21.88
C TYR A 161 -7.63 -4.11 -20.77
N LEU A 162 -6.53 -3.40 -21.10
CA LEU A 162 -5.52 -3.01 -20.12
C LEU A 162 -6.04 -2.00 -19.09
N VAL A 163 -6.89 -1.05 -19.53
CA VAL A 163 -7.56 -0.07 -18.66
C VAL A 163 -8.53 -0.78 -17.73
N ASP A 164 -9.37 -1.68 -18.25
CA ASP A 164 -10.34 -2.43 -17.46
C ASP A 164 -9.67 -3.26 -16.36
N ILE A 165 -8.54 -3.92 -16.65
CA ILE A 165 -7.75 -4.63 -15.64
C ILE A 165 -7.24 -3.69 -14.55
N ARG A 166 -6.81 -2.47 -14.90
CA ARG A 166 -6.32 -1.48 -13.94
C ARG A 166 -7.43 -0.82 -13.14
N MET A 167 -8.65 -0.78 -13.65
CA MET A 167 -9.80 -0.21 -12.94
C MET A 167 -10.59 -1.27 -12.15
N GLN A 168 -10.23 -2.55 -12.29
CA GLN A 168 -10.89 -3.65 -11.58
C GLN A 168 -10.68 -3.53 -10.07
N ARG A 169 -11.78 -3.26 -9.35
CA ARG A 169 -11.76 -3.09 -7.90
C ARG A 169 -11.29 -4.33 -7.15
N GLY A 170 -10.44 -4.13 -6.13
CA GLY A 170 -9.87 -5.19 -5.30
C GLY A 170 -8.79 -6.02 -6.01
N SER A 171 -8.36 -5.61 -7.20
CA SER A 171 -7.25 -6.25 -7.91
C SER A 171 -5.92 -5.76 -7.34
N PRO A 172 -4.91 -6.64 -7.16
CA PRO A 172 -3.55 -6.19 -6.87
C PRO A 172 -2.98 -5.23 -7.93
N ARG A 173 -3.55 -5.21 -9.14
CA ARG A 173 -3.15 -4.31 -10.24
C ARG A 173 -3.98 -3.04 -10.32
N GLU A 174 -4.95 -2.86 -9.42
CA GLU A 174 -5.84 -1.72 -9.43
C GLU A 174 -5.03 -0.41 -9.30
N PHE A 175 -5.37 0.57 -10.13
CA PHE A 175 -4.83 1.92 -10.08
C PHE A 175 -5.97 2.91 -10.30
N ASP A 176 -6.57 3.32 -9.19
CA ASP A 176 -7.69 4.25 -9.13
C ASP A 176 -7.24 5.66 -8.70
N PHE A 177 -8.22 6.56 -8.59
CA PHE A 177 -8.00 7.94 -8.15
C PHE A 177 -7.26 8.02 -6.80
N PHE A 178 -7.68 7.24 -5.80
CA PHE A 178 -7.05 7.27 -4.48
C PHE A 178 -5.64 6.70 -4.49
N THR A 179 -5.38 5.64 -5.27
CA THR A 179 -4.02 5.13 -5.47
C THR A 179 -3.12 6.21 -6.08
N ALA A 180 -3.61 6.97 -7.06
CA ALA A 180 -2.86 8.08 -7.66
C ALA A 180 -2.60 9.20 -6.64
N LYS A 181 -3.61 9.57 -5.83
CA LYS A 181 -3.48 10.59 -4.78
C LYS A 181 -2.49 10.22 -3.69
N ILE A 182 -2.53 8.98 -3.20
CA ILE A 182 -1.54 8.49 -2.24
C ILE A 182 -0.12 8.65 -2.78
N LYS A 183 0.12 8.30 -4.05
CA LYS A 183 1.45 8.50 -4.68
C LYS A 183 1.85 9.96 -4.76
N GLU A 184 0.92 10.83 -5.15
CA GLU A 184 1.13 12.28 -5.20
C GLU A 184 1.56 12.82 -3.83
N TYR A 185 0.83 12.47 -2.77
CA TYR A 185 1.16 12.91 -1.42
C TYR A 185 2.49 12.38 -0.93
N LEU A 186 2.79 11.09 -1.17
CA LEU A 186 4.09 10.52 -0.80
C LEU A 186 5.26 11.19 -1.54
N ASN A 187 5.08 11.57 -2.81
CA ASN A 187 6.07 12.35 -3.55
C ASN A 187 6.30 13.73 -2.92
N LYS A 188 5.23 14.48 -2.62
CA LYS A 188 5.33 15.80 -1.96
C LYS A 188 6.03 15.69 -0.59
N ILE A 189 5.69 14.67 0.19
CA ILE A 189 6.33 14.43 1.49
C ILE A 189 7.83 14.19 1.33
N ARG A 190 8.23 13.34 0.38
CA ARG A 190 9.65 13.10 0.09
C ARG A 190 10.38 14.36 -0.33
N GLU A 191 9.82 15.12 -1.28
CA GLU A 191 10.42 16.35 -1.80
C GLU A 191 10.58 17.41 -0.70
N SER A 192 9.59 17.55 0.18
CA SER A 192 9.60 18.55 1.26
C SER A 192 10.43 18.14 2.48
N SER A 193 10.53 16.84 2.76
CA SER A 193 11.22 16.34 3.96
C SER A 193 12.64 15.85 3.71
N GLU A 194 12.98 15.52 2.46
CA GLU A 194 14.21 14.80 2.06
C GLU A 194 14.41 13.44 2.76
N LYS A 195 13.32 12.82 3.25
CA LYS A 195 13.34 11.55 4.00
C LYS A 195 12.67 10.43 3.23
N GLU A 196 13.09 9.19 3.50
CA GLU A 196 12.41 8.00 3.00
C GLU A 196 11.11 7.75 3.79
N VAL A 197 10.01 7.49 3.09
CA VAL A 197 8.72 7.13 3.68
C VAL A 197 8.56 5.61 3.69
N VAL A 198 8.50 5.05 4.88
CA VAL A 198 8.42 3.61 5.15
C VAL A 198 6.99 3.24 5.55
N LEU A 199 6.41 2.27 4.85
CA LEU A 199 5.17 1.63 5.25
C LEU A 199 5.45 0.47 6.19
N ILE A 200 4.80 0.46 7.34
CA ILE A 200 4.84 -0.63 8.31
C ILE A 200 3.45 -1.24 8.38
N ILE A 201 3.36 -2.56 8.20
CA ILE A 201 2.11 -3.30 8.37
C ILE A 201 2.32 -4.29 9.51
N ASP A 202 1.73 -3.96 10.65
CA ASP A 202 1.93 -4.72 11.88
C ASP A 202 0.87 -5.81 12.06
N ASP A 203 1.07 -6.72 13.02
CA ASP A 203 0.03 -7.65 13.50
C ASP A 203 -0.65 -8.50 12.40
N LEU A 204 0.06 -8.83 11.31
CA LEU A 204 -0.51 -9.60 10.20
C LEU A 204 -0.97 -10.99 10.61
N ASP A 205 -0.29 -11.61 11.57
CA ASP A 205 -0.60 -12.95 12.11
C ASP A 205 -1.91 -13.01 12.92
N ARG A 206 -2.62 -11.89 13.09
CA ARG A 206 -3.97 -11.82 13.67
C ARG A 206 -5.09 -11.96 12.64
N LEU A 207 -4.74 -12.02 11.35
CA LEU A 207 -5.67 -12.19 10.24
C LEU A 207 -5.82 -13.65 9.83
N ASP A 208 -6.88 -13.94 9.07
CA ASP A 208 -6.97 -15.23 8.41
C ASP A 208 -5.92 -15.36 7.29
N ALA A 209 -5.64 -16.60 6.90
CA ALA A 209 -4.64 -16.90 5.88
C ALA A 209 -4.92 -16.15 4.56
N GLU A 210 -6.19 -15.93 4.21
CA GLU A 210 -6.52 -15.26 2.97
C GLU A 210 -6.18 -13.77 2.99
N HIS A 211 -6.49 -13.08 4.08
CA HIS A 211 -6.16 -11.67 4.26
C HIS A 211 -4.65 -11.43 4.31
N ILE A 212 -3.90 -12.29 5.01
CA ILE A 212 -2.43 -12.22 5.02
C ILE A 212 -1.88 -12.30 3.59
N PHE A 213 -2.27 -13.34 2.84
CA PHE A 213 -1.77 -13.53 1.48
C PHE A 213 -2.26 -12.47 0.49
N ARG A 214 -3.44 -11.89 0.72
CA ARG A 214 -3.90 -10.73 -0.05
C ARG A 214 -3.02 -9.51 0.20
N ILE A 215 -2.75 -9.15 1.46
CA ILE A 215 -1.89 -8.02 1.80
C ILE A 215 -0.49 -8.22 1.21
N PHE A 216 0.08 -9.41 1.37
CA PHE A 216 1.34 -9.80 0.72
C PHE A 216 1.32 -9.52 -0.78
N ASN A 217 0.30 -9.99 -1.50
CA ASN A 217 0.18 -9.75 -2.94
C ASN A 217 0.00 -8.27 -3.29
N ILE A 218 -0.75 -7.48 -2.52
CA ILE A 218 -0.95 -6.03 -2.78
C ILE A 218 0.39 -5.30 -2.81
N PHE A 219 1.28 -5.61 -1.86
CA PHE A 219 2.55 -4.92 -1.73
C PHE A 219 3.68 -5.54 -2.57
N THR A 220 3.46 -6.67 -3.26
CA THR A 220 4.47 -7.32 -4.13
C THR A 220 4.08 -7.52 -5.59
N ALA A 221 2.79 -7.47 -5.95
CA ALA A 221 2.31 -7.76 -7.31
C ALA A 221 2.76 -6.77 -8.41
N HIS A 222 3.36 -5.64 -8.05
CA HIS A 222 3.77 -4.60 -9.00
C HIS A 222 5.19 -4.73 -9.55
N ASN A 223 5.92 -5.79 -9.20
CA ASN A 223 7.32 -5.96 -9.56
C ASN A 223 7.58 -6.75 -10.86
N ASP A 224 6.59 -6.84 -11.76
CA ASP A 224 6.79 -7.43 -13.08
C ASP A 224 7.46 -6.40 -14.01
N SER A 225 8.79 -6.31 -13.90
CA SER A 225 9.79 -5.66 -14.79
C SER A 225 9.58 -4.20 -15.25
N ARG A 226 8.46 -3.54 -14.93
CA ARG A 226 8.11 -2.20 -15.45
C ARG A 226 8.04 -1.11 -14.39
N PHE A 227 7.95 -1.46 -13.11
CA PHE A 227 7.92 -0.51 -12.00
C PHE A 227 8.65 -1.12 -10.78
N GLU A 228 9.76 -0.52 -10.34
CA GLU A 228 10.55 -1.01 -9.19
C GLU A 228 9.95 -0.63 -7.81
N THR A 229 8.66 -0.33 -7.75
CA THR A 229 8.02 0.27 -6.56
C THR A 229 6.78 -0.51 -6.15
N ASN A 230 6.49 -0.55 -4.86
CA ASN A 230 5.25 -1.12 -4.34
C ASN A 230 4.02 -0.32 -4.85
N LYS A 231 2.82 -0.85 -4.61
CA LYS A 231 1.55 -0.29 -5.11
C LYS A 231 1.44 1.23 -4.95
N PHE A 232 1.77 1.75 -3.77
CA PHE A 232 1.63 3.16 -3.41
C PHE A 232 2.93 3.95 -3.54
N SER A 233 4.02 3.33 -4.00
CA SER A 233 5.33 3.96 -4.16
C SER A 233 5.94 4.49 -2.86
N PHE A 234 5.74 3.78 -1.74
CA PHE A 234 6.59 3.91 -0.55
C PHE A 234 8.05 3.55 -0.87
N ASP A 235 9.02 4.06 -0.13
CA ASP A 235 10.43 3.73 -0.35
C ASP A 235 10.74 2.32 0.17
N LYS A 236 10.15 1.96 1.32
CA LYS A 236 10.25 0.63 1.92
C LYS A 236 8.89 0.17 2.44
N VAL A 237 8.64 -1.13 2.40
CA VAL A 237 7.49 -1.79 3.04
C VAL A 237 8.01 -2.85 4.00
N ILE A 238 7.57 -2.79 5.25
CA ILE A 238 7.92 -3.74 6.32
C ILE A 238 6.64 -4.48 6.71
N LEU A 239 6.63 -5.78 6.43
CA LEU A 239 5.56 -6.70 6.82
C LEU A 239 5.97 -7.39 8.11
N ILE A 240 5.16 -7.26 9.17
CA ILE A 240 5.48 -7.81 10.48
C ILE A 240 4.54 -8.98 10.79
N CYS A 241 5.10 -10.13 11.14
CA CYS A 241 4.34 -11.32 11.53
C CYS A 241 5.17 -12.29 12.39
N ASP A 242 4.56 -13.34 12.92
CA ASP A 242 5.29 -14.57 13.25
C ASP A 242 5.30 -15.48 12.01
N ILE A 243 6.47 -15.69 11.42
CA ILE A 243 6.56 -16.47 10.19
C ILE A 243 6.12 -17.93 10.36
N ASN A 244 6.32 -18.52 11.55
CA ASN A 244 5.89 -19.89 11.81
C ASN A 244 4.37 -19.97 11.85
N THR A 245 3.70 -18.94 12.39
CA THR A 245 2.25 -18.83 12.35
C THR A 245 1.75 -18.72 10.91
N VAL A 246 2.39 -17.89 10.09
CA VAL A 246 2.06 -17.76 8.66
C VAL A 246 2.28 -19.08 7.90
N GLU A 247 3.36 -19.82 8.18
CA GLU A 247 3.64 -21.14 7.60
C GLU A 247 2.56 -22.17 7.98
N ASN A 248 2.17 -22.21 9.26
CA ASN A 248 1.11 -23.09 9.72
C ASN A 248 -0.24 -22.77 9.04
N LEU A 249 -0.58 -21.49 8.91
CA LEU A 249 -1.76 -21.03 8.19
C LEU A 249 -1.70 -21.39 6.69
N PHE A 250 -0.50 -21.30 6.09
CA PHE A 250 -0.27 -21.69 4.71
C PHE A 250 -0.53 -23.18 4.50
N HIS A 251 0.06 -24.06 5.31
CA HIS A 251 -0.15 -25.51 5.20
C HIS A 251 -1.57 -25.93 5.52
N HIS A 252 -2.25 -25.25 6.46
CA HIS A 252 -3.67 -25.48 6.69
C HIS A 252 -4.52 -25.13 5.44
N LYS A 253 -4.16 -24.07 4.71
CA LYS A 253 -4.89 -23.62 3.51
C LYS A 253 -4.58 -24.42 2.25
N TYR A 254 -3.31 -24.72 2.00
CA TYR A 254 -2.82 -25.31 0.75
C TYR A 254 -2.42 -26.79 0.89
N GLY A 255 -2.44 -27.33 2.10
CA GLY A 255 -2.08 -28.70 2.44
C GLY A 255 -0.63 -28.82 2.94
N GLU A 256 -0.39 -29.79 3.82
CA GLU A 256 0.90 -30.10 4.46
C GLU A 256 2.08 -30.35 3.51
N LYS A 257 1.81 -30.64 2.24
CA LYS A 257 2.85 -30.89 1.22
C LYS A 257 3.14 -29.67 0.34
N ALA A 258 2.43 -28.57 0.55
CA ALA A 258 2.68 -27.34 -0.19
C ALA A 258 4.04 -26.77 0.22
N GLU A 259 4.73 -26.12 -0.72
CA GLU A 259 6.10 -25.63 -0.51
C GLU A 259 6.04 -24.17 -0.05
N PHE A 260 6.16 -23.95 1.27
CA PHE A 260 6.02 -22.63 1.88
C PHE A 260 7.19 -21.69 1.54
N HIS A 261 8.43 -22.20 1.50
CA HIS A 261 9.61 -21.35 1.39
C HIS A 261 9.67 -20.63 0.02
N GLY A 262 9.48 -21.35 -1.07
CA GLY A 262 9.38 -20.75 -2.41
C GLY A 262 8.12 -19.92 -2.64
N TYR A 263 7.08 -20.06 -1.80
CA TYR A 263 5.97 -19.10 -1.77
C TYR A 263 6.40 -17.80 -1.08
N ILE A 264 6.93 -17.88 0.15
CA ILE A 264 7.23 -16.70 0.96
C ILE A 264 8.38 -15.85 0.40
N ASP A 265 9.35 -16.47 -0.28
CA ASP A 265 10.51 -15.80 -0.88
C ASP A 265 10.14 -14.70 -1.89
N LYS A 266 8.89 -14.70 -2.37
CA LYS A 266 8.37 -13.67 -3.28
C LYS A 266 8.00 -12.36 -2.56
N PHE A 267 7.90 -12.36 -1.23
CA PHE A 267 7.34 -11.25 -0.47
C PHE A 267 8.36 -10.32 0.20
N TYR A 268 9.65 -10.67 0.17
CA TYR A 268 10.74 -9.83 0.66
C TYR A 268 11.78 -9.57 -0.45
N SER A 269 12.75 -8.68 -0.19
CA SER A 269 13.80 -8.31 -1.15
C SER A 269 15.11 -9.07 -0.93
N GLN A 270 15.56 -9.20 0.32
CA GLN A 270 16.86 -9.79 0.65
C GLN A 270 16.74 -11.04 1.52
N SER A 271 16.23 -10.89 2.74
CA SER A 271 16.00 -11.98 3.69
C SER A 271 14.96 -11.59 4.72
N ILE A 272 14.46 -12.58 5.45
CA ILE A 272 13.59 -12.36 6.61
C ILE A 272 14.47 -11.91 7.78
N PHE A 273 14.11 -10.79 8.42
CA PHE A 273 14.75 -10.38 9.67
C PHE A 273 14.05 -11.08 10.84
N PHE A 274 14.78 -11.91 11.59
CA PHE A 274 14.24 -12.59 12.78
C PHE A 274 14.64 -11.83 14.03
N LEU A 275 13.70 -11.17 14.72
CA LEU A 275 14.00 -10.52 15.99
C LEU A 275 14.29 -11.58 17.06
N THR A 276 15.46 -11.49 17.68
CA THR A 276 15.93 -12.43 18.70
C THR A 276 15.94 -11.79 20.08
N THR A 277 14.79 -11.29 20.54
CA THR A 277 14.62 -10.76 21.90
C THR A 277 13.94 -11.78 22.80
N ARG A 278 14.62 -12.20 23.87
CA ARG A 278 14.02 -13.06 24.93
C ARG A 278 13.69 -12.35 26.23
N ASN A 279 14.00 -11.06 26.37
CA ASN A 279 13.73 -10.30 27.59
C ASN A 279 13.18 -8.91 27.24
N PHE A 280 11.91 -8.67 27.62
CA PHE A 280 11.39 -7.34 27.94
C PHE A 280 11.18 -7.28 29.45
#